data_AF-F7PPN9-F1
#
_entry.id   AF-F7PPN9-F1
#
_cell.length_a   1.000
_cell.length_b   1.000
_cell.length_c   1.000
_cell.angle_alpha   90.00
_cell.angle_beta   90.00
_cell.angle_gamma   90.00
#
_symmetry.space_group_name_H-M   'P 1'
#
loop_
_entity.id
_entity.type
_entity.pdbx_description
1 polymer ?
#
loop_
_entity_poly.entity_id
_entity_poly.type
_entity_poly.pdbx_seq_one_letter_code
_entity_poly.pdbx_strand_id
1 'polypeptide(L)'
;MSVKFHLHRLFQSDSDDIDEYGLTAQQHNALAVAYDEGYFEIPREATLEDLADELDTTTSALSELLRRGQRRLVGRTVAALEGT
;
A
#
# COMPACT_ATOMS: atom_id res chain seq x y z
N MET A 1 14.52 23.59 40.32
CA MET A 1 13.44 22.62 40.03
C MET A 1 13.59 22.23 38.56
N SER A 2 14.14 21.07 38.25
CA SER A 2 14.32 20.62 36.86
C SER A 2 13.24 19.62 36.49
N VAL A 3 12.55 19.89 35.38
CA VAL A 3 11.61 18.95 34.76
C VAL A 3 12.41 17.97 33.90
N LYS A 4 12.26 16.67 34.14
CA LYS A 4 12.81 15.61 33.29
C LYS A 4 11.84 15.30 32.16
N PHE A 5 12.21 15.64 30.93
CA PHE A 5 11.51 15.19 29.74
C PHE A 5 11.94 13.77 29.40
N HIS A 6 10.99 12.83 29.38
CA HIS A 6 11.18 11.51 28.80
C HIS A 6 10.47 11.50 27.45
N LEU A 7 11.25 11.37 26.37
CA LEU A 7 10.73 11.31 25.01
C LEU A 7 10.04 9.95 24.81
N HIS A 8 8.73 9.89 25.03
CA HIS A 8 7.92 8.77 24.58
C HIS A 8 7.70 8.91 23.07
N ARG A 9 8.50 8.18 22.28
CA ARG A 9 8.31 7.82 20.87
C ARG A 9 7.76 8.95 19.98
N LEU A 10 8.63 9.50 19.13
CA LEU A 10 8.20 10.29 17.99
C LEU A 10 7.31 9.40 17.10
N PHE A 11 6.01 9.66 17.08
CA PHE A 11 5.17 9.26 15.95
C PHE A 11 5.67 10.09 14.77
N GLN A 12 6.54 9.48 13.96
CA GLN A 12 6.79 9.94 12.61
C GLN A 12 5.43 9.86 11.92
N SER A 13 4.92 11.00 11.45
CA SER A 13 3.67 11.04 10.72
C SER A 13 3.77 10.07 9.54
N ASP A 14 2.73 9.29 9.26
CA ASP A 14 2.64 8.32 8.15
C ASP A 14 2.94 8.91 6.74
N SER A 15 3.31 10.19 6.66
CA SER A 15 3.74 10.91 5.48
C SER A 15 5.18 10.60 5.04
N ASP A 16 6.06 10.13 5.92
CA ASP A 16 7.48 9.91 5.59
C ASP A 16 7.76 8.50 5.02
N ASP A 17 6.84 7.54 5.16
CA ASP A 17 6.97 6.16 4.65
C ASP A 17 6.19 5.97 3.33
N ILE A 18 6.35 6.92 2.42
CA ILE A 18 5.78 6.84 1.07
C ILE A 18 6.91 6.61 0.06
N ASP A 19 6.80 5.57 -0.76
CA ASP A 19 7.83 5.21 -1.75
C ASP A 19 7.87 6.16 -2.97
N GLU A 20 8.78 5.88 -3.91
CA GLU A 20 8.95 6.68 -5.13
C GLU A 20 7.68 6.74 -6.01
N TYR A 21 6.77 5.78 -5.86
CA TYR A 21 5.50 5.68 -6.56
C TYR A 21 4.35 6.36 -5.82
N GLY A 22 4.60 6.90 -4.62
CA GLY A 22 3.55 7.50 -3.81
C GLY A 22 2.77 6.48 -2.96
N LEU A 23 3.22 5.24 -2.87
CA LEU A 23 2.55 4.18 -2.12
C LEU A 23 3.00 4.17 -0.66
N THR A 24 2.06 3.92 0.25
CA THR A 24 2.46 3.54 1.62
C THR A 24 3.04 2.13 1.61
N ALA A 25 3.84 1.77 2.60
CA ALA A 25 4.37 0.41 2.74
C ALA A 25 3.30 -0.68 2.63
N GLN A 26 2.11 -0.46 3.23
CA GLN A 26 0.98 -1.39 3.15
C GLN A 26 0.42 -1.52 1.72
N GLN A 27 0.32 -0.41 0.98
CA GLN A 27 -0.16 -0.42 -0.41
C GLN A 27 0.83 -1.12 -1.32
N HIS A 28 2.13 -0.83 -1.15
CA HIS A 28 3.20 -1.48 -1.89
C HIS A 28 3.18 -3.00 -1.65
N ASN A 29 3.14 -3.43 -0.39
CA ASN A 29 3.09 -4.86 -0.03
C ASN A 29 1.87 -5.57 -0.64
N ALA A 30 0.68 -4.99 -0.53
CA ALA A 30 -0.52 -5.59 -1.09
C ALA A 30 -0.48 -5.72 -2.62
N LEU A 31 0.08 -4.73 -3.32
CA LEU A 31 0.25 -4.79 -4.77
C LEU A 31 1.28 -5.84 -5.18
N ALA A 32 2.40 -5.94 -4.45
CA ALA A 32 3.44 -6.92 -4.69
C ALA A 32 2.90 -8.35 -4.50
N VAL A 33 2.27 -8.64 -3.36
CA VAL A 33 1.66 -9.95 -3.10
C VAL A 33 0.59 -10.29 -4.14
N ALA A 34 -0.29 -9.35 -4.50
CA ALA A 34 -1.27 -9.58 -5.56
C ALA A 34 -0.63 -9.88 -6.93
N TYR A 35 0.51 -9.26 -7.24
CA TYR A 35 1.25 -9.56 -8.47
C TYR A 35 1.91 -10.94 -8.41
N ASP A 36 2.62 -11.24 -7.31
CA ASP A 36 3.36 -12.48 -7.13
C ASP A 36 2.45 -13.71 -7.10
N GLU A 37 1.26 -13.59 -6.51
CA GLU A 37 0.24 -14.65 -6.44
C GLU A 37 -0.65 -14.72 -7.71
N GLY A 38 -0.35 -13.93 -8.74
CA GLY A 38 -1.06 -14.01 -10.03
C GLY A 38 -2.51 -13.53 -9.99
N TYR A 39 -2.87 -12.64 -9.04
CA TYR A 39 -4.21 -12.02 -8.98
C TYR A 39 -4.51 -11.13 -10.20
N PHE A 40 -3.46 -10.63 -10.86
CA PHE A 40 -3.57 -9.81 -12.08
C PHE A 40 -3.49 -10.62 -13.38
N GLU A 41 -3.31 -11.94 -13.32
CA GLU A 41 -3.16 -12.80 -14.50
C GLU A 41 -4.49 -13.17 -15.17
N ILE A 42 -4.39 -13.69 -16.40
CA ILE A 42 -5.53 -14.21 -17.18
C ILE A 42 -5.22 -15.63 -17.69
N PRO A 43 -5.88 -16.68 -17.16
CA PRO A 43 -6.80 -16.66 -16.01
C PRO A 43 -6.09 -16.29 -14.71
N ARG A 44 -6.85 -15.77 -13.73
CA ARG A 44 -6.28 -15.47 -12.41
C ARG A 44 -5.84 -16.74 -11.71
N GLU A 45 -4.68 -16.66 -11.05
CA GLU A 45 -4.12 -17.77 -10.27
C GLU A 45 -4.51 -17.67 -8.79
N ALA A 46 -4.75 -16.45 -8.28
CA ALA A 46 -5.29 -16.19 -6.94
C ALA A 46 -6.56 -15.33 -6.96
N THR A 47 -7.39 -15.51 -5.93
CA THR A 47 -8.57 -14.68 -5.67
C THR A 47 -8.27 -13.61 -4.62
N LEU A 48 -9.15 -12.61 -4.51
CA LEU A 48 -9.01 -11.58 -3.48
C LEU A 48 -9.22 -12.13 -2.06
N GLU A 49 -9.88 -13.28 -1.92
CA GLU A 49 -10.07 -13.98 -0.66
C GLU A 49 -8.76 -14.65 -0.23
N ASP A 50 -8.10 -15.39 -1.14
CA ASP A 50 -6.80 -16.01 -0.89
C ASP A 50 -5.76 -14.99 -0.40
N LEU A 51 -5.69 -13.84 -1.08
CA LEU A 51 -4.77 -12.76 -0.69
C LEU A 51 -5.13 -12.12 0.66
N ALA A 52 -6.42 -12.04 0.99
CA ALA A 52 -6.87 -11.45 2.25
C ALA A 52 -6.50 -12.35 3.43
N ASP A 53 -6.64 -13.66 3.25
CA ASP A 53 -6.20 -14.67 4.21
C ASP A 53 -4.68 -14.65 4.39
N GLU A 54 -3.90 -14.54 3.31
CA GLU A 54 -2.44 -14.44 3.38
C GLU A 54 -1.96 -13.18 4.13
N LEU A 55 -2.64 -12.06 3.90
CA LEU A 55 -2.28 -10.77 4.49
C LEU A 55 -2.93 -10.51 5.87
N ASP A 56 -3.61 -11.50 6.44
CA ASP A 56 -4.37 -11.41 7.70
C ASP A 56 -5.28 -10.16 7.74
N THR A 57 -6.09 -10.00 6.70
CA THR A 57 -6.97 -8.85 6.52
C THR A 57 -8.33 -9.26 5.96
N THR A 58 -9.25 -8.31 5.84
CA THR A 58 -10.55 -8.58 5.22
C THR A 58 -10.48 -8.33 3.72
N THR A 59 -11.25 -9.08 2.93
CA THR A 59 -11.38 -8.88 1.48
C THR A 59 -11.77 -7.44 1.13
N SER A 60 -12.61 -6.79 1.94
CA SER A 60 -13.02 -5.39 1.73
C SER A 60 -11.90 -4.39 2.01
N ALA A 61 -11.12 -4.61 3.07
CA ALA A 61 -9.95 -3.80 3.39
C ALA A 61 -8.88 -3.94 2.30
N LEU A 62 -8.62 -5.16 1.85
CA LEU A 62 -7.67 -5.44 0.78
C LEU A 62 -8.13 -4.83 -0.56
N SER A 63 -9.40 -4.99 -0.93
CA SER A 63 -9.98 -4.38 -2.13
C SER A 63 -9.74 -2.87 -2.17
N GLU A 64 -10.04 -2.20 -1.06
CA GLU A 64 -9.83 -0.76 -0.91
C GLU A 64 -8.34 -0.40 -0.98
N LEU A 65 -7.47 -1.18 -0.32
CA LEU A 65 -6.04 -0.97 -0.29
C LEU A 65 -5.42 -1.07 -1.70
N LEU A 66 -5.76 -2.12 -2.44
CA LEU A 66 -5.34 -2.30 -3.83
C LEU A 66 -5.84 -1.16 -4.71
N ARG A 67 -7.12 -0.77 -4.59
CA ARG A 67 -7.68 0.33 -5.38
C ARG A 67 -6.94 1.65 -5.13
N ARG A 68 -6.63 1.97 -3.87
CA ARG A 68 -5.86 3.18 -3.52
C ARG A 68 -4.43 3.10 -4.04
N GLY A 69 -3.78 1.95 -3.87
CA GLY A 69 -2.42 1.71 -4.37
C GLY A 69 -2.35 1.88 -5.89
N GLN A 70 -3.20 1.18 -6.64
CA GLN A 70 -3.30 1.30 -8.10
C GLN A 70 -3.55 2.74 -8.55
N ARG A 71 -4.48 3.46 -7.90
CA ARG A 71 -4.75 4.87 -8.23
C ARG A 71 -3.51 5.75 -8.05
N ARG A 72 -2.76 5.57 -6.97
CA ARG A 72 -1.53 6.34 -6.72
C ARG A 72 -0.44 5.98 -7.72
N LEU A 73 -0.20 4.69 -7.94
CA LEU A 73 0.80 4.19 -8.89
C LEU A 73 0.51 4.73 -10.30
N VAL A 74 -0.71 4.54 -10.81
CA VAL A 74 -1.12 5.07 -12.13
C VAL A 74 -1.04 6.59 -12.16
N GLY A 75 -1.48 7.26 -11.10
CA GLY A 75 -1.39 8.71 -10.95
C GLY A 75 0.03 9.24 -11.10
N ARG A 76 1.00 8.55 -10.49
CA ARG A 76 2.41 8.96 -10.42
C ARG A 76 3.21 8.58 -11.67
N THR A 77 2.88 7.46 -12.31
CA THR A 77 3.69 6.87 -13.39
C THR A 77 3.11 7.07 -14.78
N VAL A 78 1.78 7.12 -14.92
CA VAL A 78 1.12 7.21 -16.22
C VAL A 78 0.42 8.55 -16.37
N ALA A 79 -0.45 8.91 -15.43
CA ALA A 79 -1.29 10.11 -15.56
C ALA A 79 -0.52 11.42 -15.36
N ALA A 80 0.53 11.43 -14.54
CA ALA A 80 1.37 12.60 -14.33
C ALA A 80 2.26 12.94 -15.54
N LEU A 81 2.41 12.03 -16.52
CA LEU A 81 3.18 12.26 -17.74
C LEU A 81 2.37 13.00 -18.84
N GLU A 82 1.05 13.15 -18.68
CA GLU A 82 0.16 13.86 -19.63
C GLU A 82 0.10 15.37 -19.32
N GLY A 83 1.25 15.99 -19.07
CA GLY A 83 1.35 17.37 -18.59
C GLY A 83 2.65 18.11 -18.97
N THR A 84 3.29 17.76 -20.09
CA THR A 84 4.40 18.52 -20.70
C THR A 84 4.15 18.62 -22.20
#